data_AF-A0A7S2ISJ4-F1
#
_entry.id   AF-A0A7S2ISJ4-F1
#
_cell.length_a   1.000
_cell.length_b   1.000
_cell.length_c   1.000
_cell.angle_alpha   90.00
_cell.angle_beta   90.00
_cell.angle_gamma   90.00
#
_symmetry.space_group_name_H-M   'P 1'
#
loop_
_entity.id
_entity.type
_entity.pdbx_description
1 polymer ?
#
loop_
_entity_poly.entity_id
_entity_poly.type
_entity_poly.pdbx_seq_one_letter_code
_entity_poly.pdbx_strand_id
1 'polypeptide(L)'
;ISGGVSWGEAADPLFAISTWLGLLFIMYVAFSIFCVLNIITGIFVEEASAITAEDEENMMMHEIQKRKRFVNEVKRFFDEADEDGSGQLSWAEFSERMQNVRMQKLLENLGIDVVGCGARNIFDLFDNDNDGSIAIGEFTSALTQMRGLARSADLASLRHQHRKTRRDLKLILQRLDGHAHQIGADRAASATPPPALAGSQPADDERYEI
;
A
#
# COMPACT_ATOMS: atom_id res chain seq x y z
N ILE A 1 -37.06 42.82 -2.10
CA ILE A 1 -36.20 44.01 -2.32
C ILE A 1 -36.33 44.35 -3.80
N SER A 2 -37.52 44.83 -4.11
CA SER A 2 -38.27 44.43 -5.30
C SER A 2 -39.46 45.38 -5.43
N GLY A 3 -39.18 46.67 -5.58
CA GLY A 3 -40.22 47.71 -5.64
C GLY A 3 -39.72 49.15 -5.55
N GLY A 4 -38.46 49.43 -5.94
CA GLY A 4 -37.90 50.79 -5.97
C GLY A 4 -37.52 51.19 -7.39
N VAL A 5 -37.56 52.50 -7.66
CA VAL A 5 -37.11 53.16 -8.89
C VAL A 5 -35.73 52.63 -9.29
N SER A 6 -35.55 52.28 -10.57
CA SER A 6 -34.25 51.81 -11.05
C SER A 6 -33.19 52.90 -10.84
N TRP A 7 -31.95 52.51 -10.48
CA TRP A 7 -30.89 53.51 -10.29
C TRP A 7 -30.65 54.35 -11.55
N GLY A 8 -31.00 53.81 -12.74
CA GLY A 8 -31.01 54.54 -14.01
C GLY A 8 -32.05 55.66 -14.04
N GLU A 9 -33.30 55.39 -13.67
CA GLU A 9 -34.36 56.41 -13.55
C GLU A 9 -34.02 57.50 -12.52
N ALA A 10 -33.27 57.16 -11.46
CA ALA A 10 -32.76 58.13 -10.50
C ALA A 10 -31.55 58.92 -11.04
N ALA A 11 -30.78 58.36 -11.97
CA ALA A 11 -29.62 59.01 -12.58
C ALA A 11 -30.01 60.00 -13.70
N ASP A 12 -31.11 59.76 -14.42
CA ASP A 12 -31.61 60.61 -15.50
C ASP A 12 -31.75 62.11 -15.13
N PRO A 13 -32.41 62.49 -14.01
CA PRO A 13 -32.49 63.88 -13.59
C PRO A 13 -31.14 64.45 -13.15
N LEU A 14 -30.22 63.62 -12.64
CA LEU A 14 -28.86 64.06 -12.29
C LEU A 14 -28.06 64.44 -13.55
N PHE A 15 -28.16 63.66 -14.62
CA PHE A 15 -27.53 63.97 -15.90
C PHE A 15 -28.11 65.23 -16.55
N ALA A 16 -29.41 65.49 -16.36
CA ALA A 16 -30.06 66.70 -16.85
C ALA A 16 -29.56 67.97 -16.15
N ILE A 17 -29.07 67.87 -14.90
CA ILE A 17 -28.52 69.00 -14.13
C ILE A 17 -27.02 69.15 -14.36
N SER A 18 -26.26 68.06 -14.25
CA SER A 18 -24.81 68.06 -14.46
C SER A 18 -24.29 66.66 -14.78
N THR A 19 -23.62 66.52 -15.93
CA THR A 19 -23.00 65.26 -16.36
C THR A 19 -21.97 64.73 -15.36
N TRP A 20 -21.27 65.63 -14.64
CA TRP A 20 -20.27 65.24 -13.64
C TRP A 20 -20.91 64.57 -12.40
N LEU A 21 -22.04 65.11 -11.92
CA LEU A 21 -22.77 64.53 -10.80
C LEU A 21 -23.35 63.14 -11.17
N GLY A 22 -23.86 63.00 -12.40
CA GLY A 22 -24.29 61.71 -12.93
C GLY A 22 -23.15 60.68 -13.01
N LEU A 23 -21.97 61.08 -13.48
CA LEU A 23 -20.80 60.20 -13.57
C LEU A 23 -20.29 59.77 -12.18
N LEU A 24 -20.25 60.70 -11.22
CA LEU A 24 -19.88 60.40 -9.83
C LEU A 24 -20.89 59.44 -9.17
N PHE A 25 -22.18 59.61 -9.46
CA PHE A 25 -23.24 58.71 -8.99
C PHE A 25 -23.08 57.30 -9.59
N ILE A 26 -22.81 57.16 -10.89
CA ILE A 26 -22.54 55.86 -11.52
C ILE A 26 -21.31 55.20 -10.89
N MET A 27 -20.22 55.94 -10.68
CA MET A 27 -19.02 55.41 -10.03
C MET A 27 -19.29 54.93 -8.61
N TYR A 28 -20.10 55.68 -7.85
CA TYR A 28 -20.52 55.28 -6.51
C TYR A 28 -21.36 53.99 -6.52
N VAL A 29 -22.34 53.89 -7.43
CA VAL A 29 -23.20 52.70 -7.56
C VAL A 29 -22.37 51.49 -8.01
N ALA A 30 -21.50 51.66 -9.00
CA ALA A 30 -20.60 50.60 -9.45
C ALA A 30 -19.71 50.12 -8.31
N PHE A 31 -19.03 51.04 -7.61
CA PHE A 31 -18.19 50.71 -6.46
C PHE A 31 -18.98 50.00 -5.35
N SER A 32 -20.19 50.47 -5.04
CA SER A 32 -21.06 49.86 -4.03
C SER A 32 -21.46 48.44 -4.40
N ILE A 33 -21.82 48.19 -5.67
CA ILE A 33 -22.15 46.84 -6.15
C ILE A 33 -20.92 45.94 -6.12
N PHE A 34 -19.75 46.41 -6.57
CA PHE A 34 -18.50 45.64 -6.50
C PHE A 34 -18.12 45.32 -5.04
N CYS A 35 -18.24 46.29 -4.13
CA CYS A 35 -17.96 46.09 -2.72
C CYS A 35 -18.90 45.03 -2.10
N VAL A 36 -20.20 45.17 -2.31
CA VAL A 36 -21.20 44.22 -1.80
C VAL A 36 -21.00 42.83 -2.40
N LEU A 37 -20.75 42.74 -3.71
CA LEU A 37 -20.50 41.47 -4.39
C LEU A 37 -19.26 40.79 -3.81
N ASN A 38 -18.16 41.52 -3.66
CA ASN A 38 -16.91 40.98 -3.11
C ASN A 38 -17.07 40.52 -1.65
N ILE A 39 -17.81 41.26 -0.82
CA ILE A 39 -18.11 40.86 0.56
C ILE A 39 -18.91 39.56 0.57
N ILE A 40 -19.97 39.48 -0.24
CA ILE A 40 -20.83 38.30 -0.34
C ILE A 40 -20.02 37.09 -0.85
N THR A 41 -19.22 37.27 -1.89
CA THR A 41 -18.32 36.22 -2.39
C THR A 41 -17.34 35.78 -1.32
N GLY A 42 -16.77 36.70 -0.55
CA GLY A 42 -15.87 36.38 0.57
C GLY A 42 -16.53 35.45 1.60
N ILE A 43 -17.76 35.78 2.03
CA ILE A 43 -18.52 34.96 2.98
C ILE A 43 -18.82 33.58 2.39
N PHE A 44 -19.23 33.49 1.12
CA PHE A 44 -19.51 32.19 0.49
C PHE A 44 -18.27 31.32 0.34
N VAL A 45 -17.11 31.91 0.04
CA VAL A 45 -15.85 31.17 -0.05
C VAL A 45 -15.43 30.66 1.33
N GLU A 46 -15.58 31.47 2.37
CA GLU A 46 -15.27 31.07 3.74
C GLU A 46 -16.17 29.91 4.20
N GLU A 47 -17.48 30.02 3.97
CA GLU A 47 -18.45 28.95 4.30
C GLU A 47 -18.14 27.65 3.53
N ALA A 48 -17.86 27.75 2.22
CA ALA A 48 -17.50 26.59 1.40
C ALA A 48 -16.19 25.92 1.87
N SER A 49 -15.22 26.73 2.30
CA SER A 49 -13.95 26.23 2.85
C SER A 49 -14.14 25.58 4.22
N ALA A 50 -15.00 26.14 5.08
CA ALA A 50 -15.29 25.61 6.41
C ALA A 50 -15.97 24.23 6.32
N ILE A 51 -16.94 24.08 5.41
CA ILE A 51 -17.62 22.79 5.17
C ILE A 51 -16.62 21.70 4.76
N THR A 52 -15.64 22.04 3.92
CA THR A 52 -14.61 21.07 3.47
C THR A 52 -13.71 20.65 4.63
N ALA A 53 -13.29 21.60 5.47
CA ALA A 53 -12.43 21.31 6.63
C ALA A 53 -13.15 20.48 7.69
N GLU A 54 -14.42 20.78 7.95
CA GLU A 54 -15.25 20.01 8.89
C GLU A 54 -15.46 18.57 8.40
N ASP A 55 -15.65 18.35 7.10
CA ASP A 55 -15.79 17.00 6.55
C ASP A 55 -14.50 16.17 6.71
N GLU A 56 -13.32 16.76 6.44
CA GLU A 56 -12.03 16.09 6.66
C GLU A 56 -11.82 15.69 8.13
N GLU A 57 -12.11 16.58 9.07
CA GLU A 57 -11.97 16.31 10.51
C GLU A 57 -12.96 15.23 10.96
N ASN A 58 -14.23 15.33 10.53
CA ASN A 58 -15.26 14.34 10.83
C ASN A 58 -14.91 12.96 10.27
N MET A 59 -14.40 12.89 9.04
CA MET A 59 -13.90 11.65 8.44
C MET A 59 -12.75 11.05 9.24
N MET A 60 -11.75 11.86 9.62
CA MET A 60 -10.62 11.40 10.43
C MET A 60 -11.09 10.86 11.79
N MET A 61 -11.96 11.61 12.46
CA MET A 61 -12.49 11.22 13.77
C MET A 61 -13.32 9.94 13.67
N HIS A 62 -14.12 9.78 12.62
CA HIS A 62 -14.89 8.55 12.38
C HIS A 62 -13.99 7.33 12.19
N GLU A 63 -12.87 7.45 11.47
CA GLU A 63 -11.90 6.36 11.30
C GLU A 63 -11.19 6.00 12.62
N ILE A 64 -10.79 7.00 13.42
CA ILE A 64 -10.20 6.77 14.75
C ILE A 64 -11.20 6.06 15.66
N GLN A 65 -12.46 6.49 15.68
CA GLN A 65 -13.51 5.88 16.49
C GLN A 65 -13.78 4.43 16.08
N LYS A 66 -13.83 4.12 14.78
CA LYS A 66 -13.96 2.74 14.29
C LYS A 66 -12.82 1.86 14.80
N ARG A 67 -11.57 2.34 14.71
CA ARG A 67 -10.40 1.61 15.22
C ARG A 67 -10.49 1.37 16.72
N LYS A 68 -10.89 2.39 17.50
CA LYS A 68 -11.00 2.28 18.96
C LYS A 68 -12.10 1.30 19.38
N ARG A 69 -13.29 1.38 18.77
CA ARG A 69 -14.40 0.43 19.02
C ARG A 69 -13.97 -1.00 18.72
N PHE A 70 -13.24 -1.17 17.63
CA PHE A 70 -12.72 -2.45 17.21
C PHE A 70 -11.69 -3.03 18.20
N VAL A 71 -10.69 -2.26 18.61
CA VAL A 71 -9.71 -2.68 19.64
C VAL A 71 -10.42 -3.07 20.95
N ASN A 72 -11.45 -2.32 21.34
CA ASN A 72 -12.24 -2.64 22.52
C ASN A 72 -13.05 -3.94 22.36
N GLU A 73 -13.59 -4.21 21.17
CA GLU A 73 -14.31 -5.46 20.90
C GLU A 73 -13.40 -6.68 20.93
N VAL A 74 -12.21 -6.55 20.35
CA VAL A 74 -11.13 -7.54 20.43
C VAL A 74 -10.72 -7.77 21.88
N LYS A 75 -10.49 -6.70 22.65
CA LYS A 75 -10.13 -6.81 24.06
C LYS A 75 -11.22 -7.54 24.85
N ARG A 76 -12.49 -7.19 24.63
CA ARG A 76 -13.60 -7.87 25.31
C ARG A 76 -13.66 -9.35 24.94
N PHE A 77 -13.42 -9.69 23.68
CA PHE A 77 -13.34 -11.09 23.26
C PHE A 77 -12.19 -11.82 23.96
N PHE A 78 -11.05 -11.16 24.08
CA PHE A 78 -9.87 -11.69 24.77
C PHE A 78 -10.19 -11.97 26.24
N ASP A 79 -10.76 -10.99 26.94
CA ASP A 79 -11.21 -11.13 28.33
C ASP A 79 -12.31 -12.21 28.49
N GLU A 80 -13.11 -12.47 27.45
CA GLU A 80 -14.15 -13.52 27.45
C GLU A 80 -13.57 -14.92 27.18
N ALA A 81 -12.40 -15.01 26.54
CA ALA A 81 -11.78 -16.24 26.06
C ALA A 81 -10.61 -16.71 26.92
N ASP A 82 -9.98 -15.79 27.64
CA ASP A 82 -8.96 -16.03 28.66
C ASP A 82 -9.63 -16.58 29.94
N GLU A 83 -9.76 -17.91 30.01
CA GLU A 83 -10.43 -18.59 31.14
C GLU A 83 -9.53 -18.71 32.37
N ASP A 84 -8.21 -18.74 32.14
CA ASP A 84 -7.20 -18.82 33.20
C ASP A 84 -6.76 -17.44 33.74
N GLY A 85 -7.16 -16.36 33.07
CA GLY A 85 -6.84 -14.98 33.45
C GLY A 85 -5.36 -14.65 33.26
N SER A 86 -4.67 -15.37 32.38
CA SER A 86 -3.25 -15.18 32.08
C SER A 86 -2.97 -13.89 31.32
N GLY A 87 -3.98 -13.27 30.71
CA GLY A 87 -3.84 -12.15 29.78
C GLY A 87 -3.32 -12.57 28.40
N GLN A 88 -3.25 -13.88 28.13
CA GLN A 88 -2.80 -14.47 26.87
C GLN A 88 -3.78 -15.55 26.41
N LEU A 89 -3.80 -15.88 25.11
CA LEU A 89 -4.66 -16.93 24.57
C LEU A 89 -3.80 -18.12 24.15
N SER A 90 -3.97 -19.25 24.80
CA SER A 90 -3.33 -20.50 24.37
C SER A 90 -3.97 -21.03 23.08
N TRP A 91 -3.28 -21.93 22.39
CA TRP A 91 -3.85 -22.61 21.21
C TRP A 91 -5.18 -23.32 21.52
N ALA A 92 -5.32 -23.91 22.71
CA ALA A 92 -6.54 -24.63 23.09
C ALA A 92 -7.72 -23.65 23.18
N GLU A 93 -7.58 -22.56 23.93
CA GLU A 93 -8.58 -21.51 24.08
C GLU A 93 -8.89 -20.82 22.75
N PHE A 94 -7.86 -20.53 21.95
CA PHE A 94 -8.06 -19.96 20.62
C PHE A 94 -8.86 -20.89 19.72
N SER A 95 -8.51 -22.18 19.67
CA SER A 95 -9.16 -23.16 18.80
C SER A 95 -10.63 -23.39 19.15
N GLU A 96 -10.96 -23.40 20.45
CA GLU A 96 -12.34 -23.51 20.92
C GLU A 96 -13.13 -22.26 20.56
N ARG A 97 -12.53 -21.09 20.76
CA ARG A 97 -13.21 -19.82 20.50
C ARG A 97 -13.32 -19.47 19.02
N MET A 98 -12.46 -20.03 18.18
CA MET A 98 -12.58 -19.99 16.73
C MET A 98 -13.80 -20.78 16.20
N GLN A 99 -14.43 -21.63 17.01
CA GLN A 99 -15.72 -22.24 16.66
C GLN A 99 -16.90 -21.26 16.85
N ASN A 100 -16.70 -20.15 17.57
CA ASN A 100 -17.73 -19.16 17.77
C ASN A 100 -17.89 -18.29 16.51
N VAL A 101 -19.10 -18.28 15.95
CA VAL A 101 -19.48 -17.48 14.76
C VAL A 101 -19.13 -16.00 14.94
N ARG A 102 -19.18 -15.48 16.18
CA ARG A 102 -18.83 -14.10 16.48
C ARG A 102 -17.36 -13.79 16.21
N MET A 103 -16.46 -14.71 16.59
CA MET A 103 -15.03 -14.57 16.36
C MET A 103 -14.69 -14.66 14.87
N GLN A 104 -15.31 -15.62 14.19
CA GLN A 104 -15.15 -15.79 12.75
C GLN A 104 -15.56 -14.53 11.99
N LYS A 105 -16.73 -13.96 12.31
CA LYS A 105 -17.18 -12.70 11.71
C LYS A 105 -16.28 -11.52 12.04
N LEU A 106 -15.70 -11.48 13.23
CA LEU A 106 -14.74 -10.42 13.60
C LEU A 106 -13.49 -10.51 12.71
N LEU A 107 -12.94 -11.70 12.53
CA LEU A 107 -11.80 -12.00 11.64
C LEU A 107 -12.12 -11.77 10.16
N GLU A 108 -13.31 -12.14 9.70
CA GLU A 108 -13.78 -11.84 8.34
C GLU A 108 -13.90 -10.34 8.09
N ASN A 109 -14.42 -9.56 9.06
CA ASN A 109 -14.45 -8.10 9.00
C ASN A 109 -13.04 -7.48 8.94
N LEU A 110 -11.99 -8.24 9.29
CA LEU A 110 -10.58 -7.87 9.18
C LEU A 110 -9.96 -8.31 7.85
N GLY A 111 -10.72 -8.98 6.98
CA GLY A 111 -10.24 -9.53 5.72
C GLY A 111 -9.43 -10.81 5.87
N ILE A 112 -9.56 -11.50 7.00
CA ILE A 112 -8.97 -12.81 7.24
C ILE A 112 -10.01 -13.87 6.88
N ASP A 113 -9.70 -14.67 5.87
CA ASP A 113 -10.55 -15.80 5.50
C ASP A 113 -10.29 -16.97 6.47
N VAL A 114 -11.16 -17.06 7.48
CA VAL A 114 -11.09 -18.12 8.50
C VAL A 114 -11.31 -19.50 7.89
N VAL A 115 -12.15 -19.58 6.86
CA VAL A 115 -12.51 -20.84 6.20
C VAL A 115 -11.38 -21.31 5.28
N GLY A 116 -10.71 -20.38 4.58
CA GLY A 116 -9.63 -20.70 3.65
C GLY A 116 -8.27 -20.98 4.30
N CYS A 117 -7.91 -20.25 5.37
CA CYS A 117 -6.59 -20.38 5.99
C CYS A 117 -6.52 -21.43 7.10
N GLY A 118 -7.65 -21.76 7.73
CA GLY A 118 -7.71 -22.64 8.89
C GLY A 118 -7.23 -21.96 10.18
N ALA A 119 -7.82 -22.36 11.32
CA ALA A 119 -7.56 -21.72 12.61
C ALA A 119 -6.09 -21.78 13.04
N ARG A 120 -5.35 -22.84 12.66
CA ARG A 120 -3.95 -23.01 13.05
C ARG A 120 -3.03 -22.00 12.39
N ASN A 121 -3.14 -21.82 11.08
CA ASN A 121 -2.35 -20.82 10.38
C ASN A 121 -2.67 -19.40 10.84
N ILE A 122 -3.90 -19.15 11.28
CA ILE A 122 -4.29 -17.84 11.83
C ILE A 122 -3.64 -17.63 13.19
N PHE A 123 -3.59 -18.65 14.03
CA PHE A 123 -2.89 -18.59 15.31
C PHE A 123 -1.40 -18.30 15.11
N ASP A 124 -0.74 -19.06 14.24
CA ASP A 124 0.68 -18.88 13.92
C ASP A 124 0.96 -17.52 13.23
N LEU A 125 -0.06 -16.86 12.67
CA LEU A 125 0.05 -15.49 12.12
C LEU A 125 -0.01 -14.42 13.21
N PHE A 126 -0.67 -14.72 14.33
CA PHE A 126 -0.81 -13.82 15.46
C PHE A 126 0.32 -13.96 16.47
N ASP A 127 0.80 -15.18 16.68
CA ASP A 127 1.93 -15.54 17.54
C ASP A 127 3.26 -15.12 16.87
N ASN A 128 3.72 -13.90 17.16
CA ASN A 128 4.91 -13.34 16.51
C ASN A 128 6.20 -13.88 17.12
N ASP A 129 6.21 -14.19 18.42
CA ASP A 129 7.37 -14.70 19.13
C ASP A 129 7.46 -16.24 19.15
N ASN A 130 6.44 -16.92 18.63
CA ASN A 130 6.29 -18.38 18.57
C ASN A 130 6.34 -19.03 19.96
N ASP A 131 5.82 -18.34 20.98
CA ASP A 131 5.77 -18.86 22.34
C ASP A 131 4.59 -19.84 22.58
N GLY A 132 3.71 -19.98 21.58
CA GLY A 132 2.55 -20.88 21.63
C GLY A 132 1.35 -20.28 22.35
N SER A 133 1.39 -18.99 22.64
CA SER A 133 0.30 -18.15 23.12
C SER A 133 0.21 -16.89 22.27
N ILE A 134 -0.93 -16.22 22.32
CA ILE A 134 -1.10 -14.92 21.65
C ILE A 134 -1.32 -13.91 22.73
N ALA A 135 -0.49 -12.88 22.86
CA ALA A 135 -0.78 -11.77 23.74
C ALA A 135 -1.74 -10.76 23.07
N ILE A 136 -2.52 -10.02 23.86
CA ILE A 136 -3.41 -8.97 23.33
C ILE A 136 -2.64 -7.92 22.49
N GLY A 137 -1.39 -7.63 22.88
CA GLY A 137 -0.51 -6.72 22.16
C GLY A 137 -0.13 -7.25 20.77
N GLU A 138 0.12 -8.55 20.65
CA GLU A 138 0.45 -9.19 19.38
C GLU A 138 -0.76 -9.28 18.47
N PHE A 139 -1.91 -9.67 19.02
CA PHE A 139 -3.16 -9.71 18.26
C PHE A 139 -3.53 -8.33 17.71
N THR A 140 -3.51 -7.28 18.52
CA THR A 140 -3.80 -5.91 18.06
C THR A 140 -2.76 -5.39 17.07
N SER A 141 -1.49 -5.76 17.21
CA SER A 141 -0.41 -5.39 16.29
C SER A 141 -0.58 -6.07 14.93
N ALA A 142 -0.79 -7.39 14.92
CA ALA A 142 -1.04 -8.18 13.72
C ALA A 142 -2.28 -7.69 12.96
N LEU A 143 -3.35 -7.36 13.67
CA LEU A 143 -4.55 -6.77 13.05
C LEU A 143 -4.30 -5.39 12.46
N THR A 144 -3.50 -4.55 13.13
CA THR A 144 -3.09 -3.24 12.59
C THR A 144 -2.26 -3.42 11.30
N GLN A 145 -1.37 -4.40 11.29
CA GLN A 145 -0.53 -4.71 10.12
C GLN A 145 -1.36 -5.24 8.94
N MET A 146 -2.38 -6.05 9.21
CA MET A 146 -3.25 -6.63 8.20
C MET A 146 -4.22 -5.62 7.55
N ARG A 147 -4.65 -4.58 8.29
CA ARG A 147 -5.74 -3.68 7.86
C ARG A 147 -5.35 -2.47 7.01
N GLY A 148 -4.09 -2.04 6.95
CA GLY A 148 -3.76 -0.90 6.07
C GLY A 148 -2.37 -0.30 6.21
N LEU A 149 -1.84 0.14 5.06
CA LEU A 149 -0.55 0.84 4.83
C LEU A 149 0.73 0.06 5.20
N ALA A 150 0.76 -0.69 6.30
CA ALA A 150 1.87 -1.58 6.62
C ALA A 150 2.00 -2.68 5.56
N ARG A 151 0.90 -3.33 5.15
CA ARG A 151 0.90 -4.38 4.10
C ARG A 151 1.42 -3.90 2.74
N SER A 152 1.22 -2.64 2.36
CA SER A 152 1.76 -2.11 1.10
C SER A 152 3.24 -1.77 1.20
N ALA A 153 3.70 -1.26 2.35
CA ALA A 153 5.11 -1.04 2.64
C ALA A 153 5.87 -2.37 2.76
N ASP A 154 5.32 -3.35 3.48
CA ASP A 154 5.87 -4.70 3.64
C ASP A 154 5.90 -5.43 2.31
N LEU A 155 4.85 -5.34 1.49
CA LEU A 155 4.84 -5.92 0.14
C LEU A 155 5.85 -5.22 -0.79
N ALA A 156 6.05 -3.90 -0.65
CA ALA A 156 7.09 -3.18 -1.37
C ALA A 156 8.50 -3.62 -0.93
N SER A 157 8.70 -3.80 0.37
CA SER A 157 9.96 -4.28 0.97
C SER A 157 10.26 -5.72 0.56
N LEU A 158 9.25 -6.60 0.59
CA LEU A 158 9.34 -7.99 0.11
C LEU A 158 9.65 -8.03 -1.39
N ARG A 159 8.99 -7.20 -2.22
CA ARG A 159 9.32 -7.08 -3.65
C ARG A 159 10.76 -6.61 -3.85
N HIS A 160 11.25 -5.70 -3.01
CA HIS A 160 12.63 -5.24 -3.06
C HIS A 160 13.62 -6.36 -2.70
N GLN A 161 13.39 -7.07 -1.59
CA GLN A 161 14.19 -8.23 -1.18
C GLN A 161 14.18 -9.32 -2.25
N HIS A 162 13.01 -9.69 -2.77
CA HIS A 162 12.89 -10.69 -3.83
C HIS A 162 13.65 -10.29 -5.11
N ARG A 163 13.62 -9.01 -5.50
CA ARG A 163 14.43 -8.49 -6.63
C ARG A 163 15.93 -8.60 -6.35
N LYS A 164 16.36 -8.34 -5.12
CA LYS A 164 17.76 -8.46 -4.70
C LYS A 164 18.21 -9.92 -4.74
N THR A 165 17.49 -10.81 -4.08
CA THR A 165 17.78 -12.26 -4.08
C THR A 165 17.83 -12.83 -5.50
N ARG A 166 16.92 -12.40 -6.40
CA ARG A 166 16.92 -12.85 -7.79
C ARG A 166 18.12 -12.35 -8.60
N ARG A 167 18.67 -11.16 -8.29
CA ARG A 167 19.91 -10.67 -8.90
C ARG A 167 21.11 -11.46 -8.38
N ASP A 168 21.19 -11.67 -7.08
CA ASP A 168 22.27 -12.42 -6.45
C ASP A 168 22.32 -13.85 -7.00
N LEU A 169 21.16 -14.51 -7.16
CA LEU A 169 21.05 -15.83 -7.77
C LEU A 169 21.57 -15.84 -9.22
N LYS A 170 21.24 -14.82 -10.04
CA LYS A 170 21.76 -14.70 -11.41
C LYS A 170 23.28 -14.54 -11.45
N LEU A 171 23.84 -13.75 -10.54
CA LEU A 171 25.29 -13.56 -10.46
C LEU A 171 26.00 -14.86 -10.05
N ILE A 172 25.42 -15.62 -9.13
CA ILE A 172 25.95 -16.94 -8.74
C ILE A 172 25.92 -17.90 -9.94
N LEU A 173 24.80 -17.97 -10.67
CA LEU A 173 24.68 -18.84 -11.84
C LEU A 173 25.69 -18.46 -12.95
N GLN A 174 25.85 -17.18 -13.24
CA GLN A 174 26.85 -16.72 -14.23
C GLN A 174 28.29 -17.05 -13.83
N ARG A 175 28.61 -16.96 -12.53
CA ARG A 175 29.92 -17.38 -12.03
C ARG A 175 30.12 -18.88 -12.13
N LEU A 176 29.08 -19.68 -11.89
CA LEU A 176 29.15 -21.13 -12.02
C LEU A 176 29.32 -21.57 -13.48
N ASP A 177 28.58 -20.96 -14.43
CA ASP A 177 28.74 -21.23 -15.86
C ASP A 177 30.15 -20.85 -16.36
N GLY A 178 30.67 -19.71 -15.90
CA GLY A 178 32.02 -19.26 -16.22
C GLY A 178 33.11 -20.24 -15.74
N HIS A 179 32.98 -20.75 -14.50
CA HIS A 179 33.91 -21.77 -13.99
C HIS A 179 33.75 -23.11 -14.72
N ALA A 180 32.53 -23.52 -15.06
CA ALA A 180 32.30 -24.76 -15.82
C ALA A 180 32.95 -24.69 -17.22
N HIS A 181 32.90 -23.53 -17.88
CA HIS A 181 33.59 -23.31 -19.15
C HIS A 181 35.11 -23.28 -19.01
N GLN A 182 35.65 -22.68 -17.94
CA GLN A 182 37.10 -22.71 -17.67
C GLN A 182 37.61 -24.13 -17.40
N ILE A 183 36.90 -24.93 -16.60
CA ILE A 183 37.26 -26.32 -16.34
C ILE A 183 37.21 -27.16 -17.63
N GLY A 184 36.23 -26.91 -18.50
CA GLY A 184 36.16 -27.55 -19.83
C GLY A 184 37.31 -27.15 -20.75
N ALA A 185 37.69 -25.87 -20.74
CA ALA A 185 38.78 -25.33 -21.57
C ALA A 185 40.16 -25.81 -21.09
N ASP A 186 40.43 -25.82 -19.78
CA ASP A 186 41.67 -26.32 -19.20
C ASP A 186 41.85 -27.82 -19.47
N ARG A 187 40.76 -28.59 -19.42
CA ARG A 187 40.78 -30.02 -19.73
C ARG A 187 41.05 -30.28 -21.22
N ALA A 188 40.50 -29.46 -22.12
CA ALA A 188 40.77 -29.53 -23.56
C ALA A 188 42.20 -29.10 -23.91
N ALA A 189 42.75 -28.09 -23.23
CA ALA A 189 44.14 -27.65 -23.40
C ALA A 189 45.17 -28.67 -22.90
N SER A 190 44.81 -29.50 -21.92
CA SER A 190 45.68 -30.58 -21.39
C SER A 190 45.71 -31.85 -22.26
N ALA A 191 44.88 -31.95 -23.30
CA ALA A 191 44.86 -33.09 -24.21
C ALA A 191 45.95 -32.93 -25.30
N THR A 192 47.12 -33.54 -25.09
CA THR A 192 48.19 -33.64 -26.10
C THR A 192 47.70 -34.27 -27.42
N PRO A 193 47.97 -33.68 -28.60
CA PRO A 193 47.61 -34.29 -29.89
C PRO A 193 48.51 -35.51 -30.20
N PRO A 194 48.00 -36.54 -30.90
CA PRO A 194 48.76 -37.75 -31.21
C PRO A 194 49.91 -37.45 -32.19
N PRO A 195 51.06 -38.16 -32.08
CA PRO A 195 52.23 -37.91 -32.90
C PRO A 195 51.99 -38.29 -34.37
N ALA A 196 52.34 -37.37 -35.27
CA ALA A 196 52.28 -37.57 -36.72
C ALA A 196 53.29 -38.66 -37.14
N LEU A 197 52.79 -39.78 -37.66
CA LEU A 197 53.61 -40.85 -38.23
C LEU A 197 54.22 -40.38 -39.55
N ALA A 198 55.49 -39.98 -39.49
CA ALA A 198 56.35 -39.79 -40.64
C ALA A 198 56.90 -41.15 -41.13
N GLY A 199 56.60 -41.47 -42.39
CA GLY A 199 57.44 -42.24 -43.33
C GLY A 199 58.00 -43.61 -42.90
N SER A 200 57.51 -44.67 -43.55
CA SER A 200 58.31 -45.86 -43.85
C SER A 200 57.74 -46.61 -45.06
N GLN A 201 58.52 -46.71 -46.13
CA GLN A 201 58.31 -47.56 -47.31
C GLN A 201 58.04 -49.02 -46.94
N PRO A 202 57.33 -49.79 -47.79
CA PRO A 202 57.61 -51.21 -47.95
C PRO A 202 58.29 -51.47 -49.30
N ALA A 203 59.34 -52.27 -49.22
CA ALA A 203 60.17 -52.75 -50.30
C ALA A 203 59.42 -53.73 -51.22
N ASP A 204 59.78 -53.68 -52.50
CA ASP A 204 59.63 -54.77 -53.45
C ASP A 204 60.36 -56.01 -52.91
N ASP A 205 59.69 -57.16 -52.83
CA ASP A 205 60.29 -58.40 -53.34
C ASP A 205 59.23 -59.46 -53.64
N GLU A 206 59.50 -60.13 -54.74
CA GLU A 206 58.74 -61.15 -55.44
C GLU A 206 58.64 -62.47 -54.65
N ARG A 207 57.55 -63.26 -54.84
CA ARG A 207 57.61 -64.60 -55.49
C ARG A 207 56.37 -65.50 -55.29
N TYR A 208 55.88 -65.95 -56.46
CA TYR A 208 55.17 -67.20 -56.84
C TYR A 208 53.76 -67.46 -56.27
N GLU A 209 52.70 -67.44 -57.10
CA GLU A 209 52.19 -68.53 -57.98
C GLU A 209 51.98 -69.84 -57.19
N ILE A 210 50.79 -70.45 -57.13
CA ILE A 210 49.76 -70.76 -58.15
C ILE A 210 48.37 -70.73 -57.50
#